data_AF-A0A1F6F0W4-F1
#
_entry.id   AF-A0A1F6F0W4-F1
#
_cell.length_a   1.000
_cell.length_b   1.000
_cell.length_c   1.000
_cell.angle_alpha   90.00
_cell.angle_beta   90.00
_cell.angle_gamma   90.00
#
_symmetry.space_group_name_H-M   'P 1'
#
loop_
_entity.id
_entity.type
_entity.pdbx_description
1 polymer ?
#
loop_
_entity_poly.entity_id
_entity_poly.type
_entity_poly.pdbx_seq_one_letter_code
_entity_poly.pdbx_strand_id
1 'polypeptide(L)'
;MKFDTNTTLLIIGTLVVAAGAYWYFFTGTGNEPPLTPSGAPINQAQMQFETLVGELKPISFDTRIFSDARFNALVDITTPIAPESAGRADPLAPIPGVSETE
;
A
#
# COMPACT_ATOMS: atom_id res chain seq x y z
N MET A 1 -15.25 -4.40 -59.02
CA MET A 1 -16.03 -5.60 -58.63
C MET A 1 -17.21 -5.15 -57.80
N LYS A 2 -18.42 -5.51 -58.20
CA LYS A 2 -19.65 -5.21 -57.46
C LYS A 2 -19.88 -6.40 -56.53
N PHE A 3 -19.77 -6.21 -55.23
CA PHE A 3 -20.01 -7.28 -54.27
C PHE A 3 -21.51 -7.37 -53.98
N ASP A 4 -22.05 -8.58 -54.02
CA ASP A 4 -23.45 -8.82 -53.69
C ASP A 4 -23.68 -8.57 -52.19
N THR A 5 -24.84 -8.01 -51.85
CA THR A 5 -25.16 -7.60 -50.48
C THR A 5 -24.99 -8.74 -49.47
N ASN A 6 -25.30 -9.98 -49.85
CA ASN A 6 -25.09 -11.16 -49.01
C ASN A 6 -23.60 -11.44 -48.75
N THR A 7 -22.76 -11.30 -49.76
CA THR A 7 -21.30 -11.46 -49.63
C THR A 7 -20.73 -10.35 -48.75
N THR A 8 -21.20 -9.11 -48.92
CA THR A 8 -20.80 -7.99 -48.07
C THR A 8 -21.21 -8.21 -46.61
N LEU A 9 -22.42 -8.69 -46.34
CA LEU A 9 -22.88 -9.00 -44.99
C LEU A 9 -22.07 -10.12 -44.33
N LEU A 10 -21.71 -11.17 -45.09
CA LEU A 10 -20.90 -12.28 -44.59
C LEU A 10 -19.49 -11.83 -44.21
N ILE A 11 -18.86 -11.00 -45.04
CA ILE A 11 -17.53 -10.43 -44.78
C ILE A 11 -17.56 -9.57 -43.51
N ILE A 12 -18.56 -8.68 -43.39
CA ILE A 12 -18.71 -7.82 -42.21
C ILE A 12 -18.94 -8.65 -40.95
N GLY A 13 -19.82 -9.66 -41.00
CA GLY A 13 -20.08 -10.55 -39.87
C GLY A 13 -18.81 -11.27 -39.41
N THR A 14 -17.98 -11.74 -40.35
CA THR A 14 -16.73 -12.44 -40.04
C THR A 14 -15.69 -11.50 -39.42
N LEU A 15 -15.59 -10.26 -39.92
CA LEU A 15 -14.72 -9.23 -39.35
C LEU A 15 -15.09 -8.87 -37.91
N VAL A 16 -16.39 -8.74 -37.62
CA VAL A 16 -16.88 -8.43 -36.27
C VAL A 16 -16.54 -9.56 -35.29
N VAL A 17 -16.77 -10.81 -35.69
CA VAL A 17 -16.43 -11.98 -34.86
C VAL A 17 -14.93 -12.08 -34.64
N ALA A 18 -14.11 -11.89 -35.67
CA ALA A 18 -12.66 -11.91 -35.56
C ALA A 18 -12.12 -10.79 -34.64
N ALA A 19 -12.67 -9.58 -34.76
CA ALA A 19 -12.30 -8.46 -33.89
C ALA A 19 -12.69 -8.71 -32.43
N GLY A 20 -13.88 -9.26 -32.19
CA GLY A 20 -14.33 -9.63 -30.85
C GLY A 20 -13.48 -10.73 -30.21
N ALA A 21 -13.12 -11.76 -30.99
CA ALA A 21 -12.22 -12.81 -30.54
C ALA A 21 -10.82 -12.26 -30.24
N TYR A 22 -10.26 -11.42 -31.12
CA TYR A 22 -8.98 -10.78 -30.87
C TYR A 22 -9.01 -9.93 -29.61
N TRP A 23 -10.06 -9.13 -29.41
CA TRP A 23 -10.20 -8.32 -28.21
C TRP A 23 -10.26 -9.20 -26.95
N TYR A 24 -11.14 -10.21 -26.94
CA TYR A 24 -11.28 -11.11 -25.78
C TYR A 24 -10.00 -11.87 -25.43
N PHE A 25 -9.24 -12.34 -26.42
CA PHE A 25 -8.03 -13.11 -26.19
C PHE A 25 -6.75 -12.28 -26.04
N PHE A 26 -6.70 -11.06 -26.59
CA PHE A 26 -5.47 -10.25 -26.68
C PHE A 26 -5.55 -8.88 -25.97
N THR A 27 -6.71 -8.39 -25.52
CA THR A 27 -6.71 -7.27 -24.56
C THR A 27 -6.42 -7.82 -23.18
N GLY A 28 -5.13 -7.94 -22.89
CA GLY A 28 -4.64 -8.30 -21.58
C GLY A 28 -5.18 -7.36 -20.51
N THR A 29 -6.26 -7.76 -19.84
CA THR A 29 -6.52 -7.40 -18.44
C THR A 29 -5.70 -8.33 -17.53
N GLY A 30 -4.51 -8.70 -18.00
CA GLY A 30 -3.54 -9.45 -17.25
C GLY A 30 -2.96 -8.52 -16.21
N ASN A 31 -3.16 -8.89 -14.95
CA ASN A 31 -2.45 -8.33 -13.80
C ASN A 31 -0.94 -8.55 -14.04
N GLU A 32 -0.30 -7.64 -14.78
CA GLU A 32 1.12 -7.77 -15.11
C GLU A 32 1.91 -7.83 -13.80
N PRO A 33 2.75 -8.87 -13.60
CA PRO A 33 3.64 -8.92 -12.47
C PRO A 33 4.53 -7.66 -12.47
N PRO A 34 4.84 -7.08 -11.30
CA PRO A 34 5.76 -5.94 -11.22
C PRO A 34 7.05 -6.25 -11.99
N LEU A 35 7.56 -5.25 -12.73
CA LEU A 35 8.79 -5.34 -13.52
C LEU A 35 9.91 -6.01 -12.72
N THR A 36 10.21 -7.27 -13.02
CA THR A 36 11.36 -7.98 -12.44
C THR A 36 12.62 -7.55 -13.20
N PRO A 37 13.62 -6.95 -12.53
CA PRO A 37 14.86 -6.58 -13.20
C PRO A 37 15.56 -7.84 -13.69
N SER A 38 15.69 -7.97 -15.01
CA SER A 38 16.37 -9.08 -15.66
C SER A 38 17.87 -8.99 -15.37
N GLY A 39 18.35 -9.67 -14.33
CA GLY A 39 19.79 -9.83 -14.09
C GLY A 39 20.31 -9.65 -12.67
N ALA A 40 19.47 -9.44 -11.65
CA ALA A 40 19.94 -9.54 -10.27
C ALA A 40 20.15 -11.02 -9.91
N PRO A 41 21.30 -11.42 -9.31
CA PRO A 41 21.45 -12.77 -8.79
C PRO A 41 20.33 -12.99 -7.76
N ILE A 42 19.55 -14.05 -7.95
CA ILE A 42 18.44 -14.40 -7.07
C ILE A 42 19.00 -14.60 -5.67
N ASN A 43 18.89 -13.58 -4.84
CA ASN A 43 19.30 -13.61 -3.45
C ASN A 43 18.24 -14.42 -2.69
N GLN A 44 18.64 -15.47 -1.96
CA GLN A 44 17.71 -16.26 -1.16
C GLN A 44 16.91 -15.39 -0.19
N ALA A 45 17.50 -14.32 0.34
CA ALA A 45 16.80 -13.37 1.21
C ALA A 45 15.67 -12.63 0.47
N GLN A 46 15.84 -12.35 -0.83
CA GLN A 46 14.83 -11.69 -1.64
C GLN A 46 13.63 -12.61 -1.90
N MET A 47 13.86 -13.88 -2.25
CA MET A 47 12.77 -14.85 -2.44
C MET A 47 11.98 -15.09 -1.14
N GLN A 48 12.66 -15.18 0.00
CA GLN A 48 12.01 -15.34 1.29
C GLN A 48 11.15 -14.13 1.65
N PHE A 49 11.64 -12.92 1.37
CA PHE A 49 10.87 -11.69 1.58
C PHE A 49 9.64 -11.61 0.68
N GLU A 50 9.79 -11.88 -0.62
CA GLU A 50 8.68 -11.88 -1.58
C GLU A 50 7.60 -12.93 -1.21
N THR A 51 8.03 -14.11 -0.74
CA THR A 51 7.12 -15.16 -0.24
C THR A 51 6.36 -14.67 1.00
N LEU A 52 7.06 -14.09 1.98
CA LEU A 52 6.44 -13.58 3.20
C LEU A 52 5.46 -12.44 2.91
N VAL A 53 5.80 -11.54 2.00
CA VAL A 53 4.90 -10.46 1.55
C VAL A 53 3.65 -11.03 0.87
N GLY A 54 3.77 -12.13 0.11
CA GLY A 54 2.62 -12.83 -0.47
C GLY A 54 1.75 -13.55 0.56
N GLU A 55 2.32 -13.98 1.68
CA GLU A 55 1.60 -14.62 2.80
C GLU A 55 0.91 -13.61 3.73
N LEU A 56 1.36 -12.36 3.75
CA LEU A 56 0.70 -11.29 4.48
C LEU A 56 -0.67 -11.02 3.84
N LYS A 57 -1.71 -11.59 4.44
CA LYS A 57 -3.10 -11.25 4.09
C LYS A 57 -3.27 -9.73 4.18
N PRO A 58 -3.95 -9.10 3.20
CA PRO A 58 -4.28 -7.70 3.31
C PRO A 58 -5.05 -7.46 4.61
N ILE A 59 -4.45 -6.68 5.51
CA ILE A 59 -5.08 -6.31 6.77
C ILE A 59 -6.16 -5.28 6.42
N SER A 60 -7.42 -5.71 6.48
CA SER A 60 -8.55 -4.79 6.37
C SER A 60 -8.88 -4.26 7.76
N PHE A 61 -8.83 -2.94 7.92
CA PHE A 61 -9.33 -2.30 9.12
C PHE A 61 -10.85 -2.18 9.03
N ASP A 62 -11.53 -2.60 10.09
CA ASP A 62 -12.97 -2.39 10.23
C ASP A 62 -13.24 -0.96 10.69
N THR A 63 -13.69 -0.11 9.77
CA THR A 63 -13.96 1.30 10.03
C THR A 63 -15.38 1.58 10.51
N ARG A 64 -16.20 0.54 10.71
CA ARG A 64 -17.62 0.72 11.11
C ARG A 64 -17.77 1.45 12.43
N ILE A 65 -16.82 1.31 13.36
CA ILE A 65 -16.84 1.99 14.65
C ILE A 65 -16.85 3.52 14.51
N PHE A 66 -16.20 4.08 13.48
CA PHE A 66 -16.16 5.53 13.25
C PHE A 66 -17.51 6.12 12.80
N SER A 67 -18.42 5.26 12.30
CA SER A 67 -19.79 5.66 11.95
C SER A 67 -20.79 5.53 13.11
N ASP A 68 -20.38 4.94 14.25
CA ASP A 68 -21.27 4.77 15.40
C ASP A 68 -21.52 6.13 16.09
N ALA A 69 -22.79 6.45 16.36
CA ALA A 69 -23.15 7.67 17.07
C ALA A 69 -22.51 7.76 18.46
N ARG A 70 -22.26 6.62 19.12
CA ARG A 70 -21.58 6.55 20.42
C ARG A 70 -20.11 6.93 20.32
N PHE A 71 -19.46 6.55 19.22
CA PHE A 71 -18.07 6.92 18.95
C PHE A 71 -17.96 8.43 18.70
N ASN A 72 -18.90 9.00 17.94
CA ASN A 72 -18.97 10.44 17.66
C ASN A 72 -19.40 11.28 18.86
N ALA A 73 -20.00 10.68 19.90
CA ALA A 73 -20.40 11.33 21.13
C ALA A 73 -19.31 11.33 22.22
N LEU A 74 -18.14 10.73 21.95
CA LEU A 74 -17.04 10.72 22.91
C LEU A 74 -16.53 12.14 23.15
N VAL A 75 -16.45 12.51 24.42
CA VAL A 75 -15.90 13.78 24.88
C VAL A 75 -14.47 13.55 25.32
N ASP A 76 -13.57 14.41 24.84
CA ASP A 76 -12.20 14.43 25.32
C ASP A 76 -12.17 14.92 26.79
N ILE A 77 -11.66 14.07 27.68
CA ILE A 77 -11.51 14.35 29.12
C ILE A 77 -10.05 14.64 29.49
N THR A 78 -9.18 14.83 28.51
CA THR A 78 -7.77 15.11 28.77
C THR A 78 -7.61 16.49 29.39
N THR A 79 -6.78 16.55 30.42
CA THR A 79 -6.33 17.82 31.00
C THR A 79 -4.98 18.14 30.38
N PRO A 80 -4.82 19.29 29.69
CA PRO A 80 -3.53 19.69 29.16
C PRO A 80 -2.55 19.90 30.32
N ILE A 81 -1.41 19.22 30.26
CA ILE A 81 -0.31 19.42 31.21
C ILE A 81 0.61 20.49 30.63
N ALA A 82 0.69 21.63 31.30
CA ALA A 82 1.68 22.64 30.95
C ALA A 82 3.08 22.12 31.33
N PRO A 83 4.10 22.29 30.46
CA PRO A 83 5.47 22.00 30.82
C PRO A 83 5.90 22.91 31.97
N GLU A 84 6.42 22.32 33.04
CA GLU A 84 7.06 23.08 34.12
C GLU A 84 8.40 23.65 33.63
N SER A 85 8.74 24.85 34.09
CA SER A 85 10.07 25.40 33.83
C SER A 85 11.14 24.49 34.44
N ALA A 86 12.32 24.41 33.82
CA ALA A 86 13.46 23.72 34.42
C ALA A 86 13.64 24.14 35.88
N GLY A 87 13.76 23.16 36.78
CA GLY A 87 13.91 23.39 38.22
C GLY A 87 15.18 24.17 38.55
N ARG A 88 15.38 24.46 39.85
CA ARG A 88 16.65 25.03 40.32
C ARG A 88 17.80 24.08 39.96
N ALA A 89 18.95 24.65 39.60
CA ALA A 89 20.18 23.89 39.49
C ALA A 89 20.40 23.07 40.77
N ASP A 90 20.78 21.80 40.60
CA ASP A 90 21.00 20.87 41.71
C ASP A 90 22.05 21.44 42.67
N PRO A 91 21.69 21.75 43.94
CA PRO A 91 22.63 22.31 44.90
C PRO A 91 23.69 21.30 45.35
N LEU A 92 23.52 20.01 45.00
CA LEU A 92 24.48 18.93 45.25
C LEU A 92 25.23 18.51 43.97
N ALA A 93 25.05 19.23 42.85
CA ALA A 93 25.80 18.94 41.63
C ALA A 93 27.31 19.05 41.91
N PRO A 94 28.12 18.05 41.51
CA PRO A 94 29.56 18.11 41.66
C PRO A 94 30.09 19.39 41.02
N ILE A 95 30.87 20.16 41.78
CA ILE A 95 31.53 21.35 41.23
C ILE A 95 32.57 20.84 40.23
N PRO A 96 32.51 21.26 38.95
CA PRO A 96 33.49 20.84 37.96
C PRO A 96 34.90 21.17 38.44
N GLY A 97 35.72 20.14 38.68
CA GLY A 97 37.11 20.28 39.12
C GLY A 97 37.35 20.11 40.63
N VAL A 98 36.34 19.82 41.44
CA VAL A 98 36.52 19.40 42.84
C VAL A 98 36.29 17.90 42.94
N SER A 99 37.38 17.14 42.79
CA SER A 99 37.39 15.72 43.18
C SER A 99 37.32 15.67 44.71
N GLU A 100 36.38 14.91 45.27
CA GLU A 100 36.42 14.56 46.70
C GLU A 100 37.72 13.79 46.96
N THR A 101 38.73 14.50 47.46
CA THR A 101 39.91 13.87 48.05
C THR A 101 39.53 13.42 49.44
N GLU A 102 39.28 12.11 49.56
CA GLU A 102 39.20 11.36 50.83
C GLU A 102 40.51 11.46 51.63
#